data_AF-A0A0G2HL00-F1
#
_entry.id   AF-A0A0G2HL00-F1
#
_cell.length_a   1.000
_cell.length_b   1.000
_cell.length_c   1.000
_cell.angle_alpha   90.00
_cell.angle_beta   90.00
_cell.angle_gamma   90.00
#
_symmetry.space_group_name_H-M   'P 1'
#
loop_
_entity.id
_entity.type
_entity.pdbx_description
1 polymer ?
#
loop_
_entity_poly.entity_id
_entity_poly.type
_entity_poly.pdbx_seq_one_letter_code
_entity_poly.pdbx_strand_id
1 'polypeptide(L)'
;MFVHASGPESIKFKHLQGQVQVLLVDSVINSGATILDFVEAIREINPGIRIVVVAGTVQAQCISPNNPFYKTLAQHGDISLVALRSSETKFTGSGGTDTGNRLFNTTHLL
;
A
#
# COMPACT_ATOMS: atom_id res chain seq x y z
N MET A 1 -9.33 -12.40 7.86
CA MET A 1 -9.24 -13.05 6.53
C MET A 1 -7.99 -12.56 5.84
N PHE A 2 -7.29 -13.39 5.07
CA PHE A 2 -6.13 -12.97 4.27
C PHE A 2 -6.49 -13.01 2.77
N VAL A 3 -6.09 -11.99 2.02
CA VAL A 3 -6.30 -11.89 0.57
C VAL A 3 -4.97 -11.54 -0.07
N HIS A 4 -4.45 -12.45 -0.90
CA HIS A 4 -3.32 -12.13 -1.77
C HIS A 4 -3.85 -11.39 -3.00
N ALA A 5 -3.87 -10.06 -2.93
CA ALA A 5 -4.42 -9.21 -3.97
C ALA A 5 -3.35 -8.84 -5.00
N SER A 6 -3.58 -9.17 -6.28
CA SER A 6 -2.74 -8.70 -7.39
C SER A 6 -3.04 -7.26 -7.81
N GLY A 7 -4.20 -6.74 -7.40
CA GLY A 7 -4.69 -5.41 -7.75
C GLY A 7 -5.99 -5.07 -7.02
N PRO A 8 -6.46 -3.81 -7.11
CA PRO A 8 -7.68 -3.33 -6.44
C PRO A 8 -8.93 -4.16 -6.79
N GLU A 9 -9.01 -4.68 -8.01
CA GLU A 9 -10.09 -5.55 -8.48
C GLU A 9 -10.18 -6.87 -7.72
N SER A 10 -9.12 -7.28 -7.01
CA SER A 10 -9.13 -8.46 -6.13
C SER A 10 -9.97 -8.24 -4.87
N ILE A 11 -10.27 -6.98 -4.50
CA ILE A 11 -11.09 -6.66 -3.34
C ILE A 11 -12.58 -6.80 -3.69
N LYS A 12 -13.31 -7.59 -2.91
CA LYS A 12 -14.74 -7.90 -3.14
C LYS A 12 -15.52 -7.70 -1.86
N PHE A 13 -16.83 -7.47 -1.97
CA PHE A 13 -17.74 -7.30 -0.82
C PHE A 13 -17.57 -8.37 0.26
N LYS A 14 -17.47 -9.64 -0.12
CA LYS A 14 -17.26 -10.77 0.81
C LYS A 14 -15.98 -10.66 1.65
N HIS A 15 -14.96 -9.93 1.19
CA HIS A 15 -13.72 -9.73 1.94
C HIS A 15 -13.88 -8.70 3.05
N LEU A 16 -14.82 -7.75 2.89
CA LEU A 16 -15.06 -6.64 3.84
C LEU A 16 -16.29 -6.86 4.72
N GLN A 17 -17.19 -7.78 4.34
CA GLN A 17 -18.41 -8.06 5.09
C GLN A 17 -18.09 -8.52 6.53
N GLY A 18 -18.69 -7.83 7.50
CA GLY A 18 -18.49 -8.09 8.93
C GLY A 18 -17.10 -7.67 9.46
N GLN A 19 -16.24 -7.07 8.64
CA GLN A 19 -14.95 -6.56 9.08
C GLN A 19 -15.09 -5.11 9.56
N VAL A 20 -14.35 -4.78 10.62
CA VAL A 20 -14.26 -3.40 11.15
C VAL A 20 -12.98 -2.68 10.70
N GLN A 21 -12.00 -3.43 10.18
CA GLN A 21 -10.70 -2.91 9.79
C GLN A 21 -10.09 -3.72 8.64
N VAL A 22 -9.33 -3.03 7.77
CA VAL A 22 -8.45 -3.63 6.76
C VAL A 22 -7.01 -3.27 7.05
N LEU A 23 -6.12 -4.25 6.94
CA LEU A 23 -4.68 -4.03 6.90
C LEU A 23 -4.20 -4.15 5.45
N LEU A 24 -3.70 -3.05 4.89
CA LEU A 24 -3.02 -3.05 3.60
C LEU A 24 -1.52 -3.17 3.85
N VAL A 25 -0.93 -4.31 3.48
CA VAL A 25 0.47 -4.61 3.79
C VAL A 25 1.28 -4.61 2.50
N ASP A 26 2.33 -3.79 2.45
CA ASP A 26 3.30 -3.79 1.37
C ASP A 26 4.72 -3.75 1.95
N SER A 27 5.68 -4.33 1.25
CA SER A 27 7.09 -4.26 1.66
C SER A 27 7.65 -2.84 1.53
N VAL A 28 7.33 -2.14 0.43
CA VAL A 28 7.90 -0.83 0.09
C VAL A 28 6.87 0.05 -0.61
N ILE A 29 6.62 1.24 -0.05
CA ILE A 29 5.78 2.26 -0.68
C ILE A 29 6.68 3.29 -1.36
N ASN A 30 6.72 3.27 -2.70
CA ASN A 30 7.55 4.17 -3.50
C ASN A 30 6.88 5.48 -3.88
N SER A 31 5.70 5.41 -4.50
CA SER A 31 4.87 6.58 -4.86
C SER A 31 3.58 6.64 -4.04
N GLY A 32 3.14 5.49 -3.52
CA GLY A 32 1.85 5.34 -2.86
C GLY A 32 0.67 5.15 -3.82
N ALA A 33 0.89 5.18 -5.14
CA ALA A 33 -0.18 5.02 -6.14
C ALA A 33 -1.01 3.74 -5.92
N THR A 34 -0.34 2.59 -5.81
CA THR A 34 -1.01 1.30 -5.54
C THR A 34 -1.83 1.31 -4.26
N ILE A 35 -1.33 1.96 -3.20
CA ILE A 35 -2.07 2.08 -1.94
C ILE A 35 -3.34 2.92 -2.14
N LEU A 36 -3.29 4.00 -2.92
CA LEU A 36 -4.47 4.80 -3.22
C LEU A 36 -5.51 3.99 -4.01
N ASP A 37 -5.08 3.24 -5.03
CA ASP A 37 -5.99 2.41 -5.83
C ASP A 37 -6.71 1.39 -4.93
N PHE A 38 -6.01 0.77 -3.98
CA PHE A 38 -6.61 -0.13 -3.00
C PHE A 38 -7.55 0.59 -2.03
N VAL A 39 -7.16 1.77 -1.53
CA VAL A 39 -8.00 2.57 -0.64
C VAL A 39 -9.30 2.96 -1.33
N GLU A 40 -9.24 3.40 -2.58
CA GLU A 40 -10.41 3.75 -3.39
C GLU A 40 -11.34 2.54 -3.56
N ALA A 41 -10.82 1.40 -4.02
CA ALA A 41 -11.61 0.18 -4.17
C ALA A 41 -12.25 -0.32 -2.86
N ILE A 42 -11.55 -0.17 -1.72
CA ILE A 42 -12.10 -0.50 -0.41
C ILE A 42 -13.23 0.47 -0.04
N ARG A 43 -13.02 1.78 -0.25
CA ARG A 43 -13.99 2.83 0.07
C ARG A 43 -15.25 2.77 -0.78
N GLU A 44 -15.15 2.32 -2.04
CA GLU A 44 -16.31 2.05 -2.89
C GLU A 44 -17.24 0.99 -2.30
N ILE A 45 -16.67 -0.02 -1.63
CA ILE A 45 -17.43 -1.12 -1.04
C ILE A 45 -17.87 -0.80 0.39
N ASN A 46 -16.99 -0.22 1.21
CA ASN A 46 -17.27 0.14 2.59
C ASN A 46 -16.64 1.52 2.91
N PRO A 47 -17.40 2.61 2.78
CA PRO A 47 -16.88 3.97 2.98
C PRO A 47 -16.35 4.23 4.39
N GLY A 48 -16.81 3.50 5.41
CA GLY A 48 -16.49 3.76 6.83
C GLY A 48 -15.46 2.82 7.45
N ILE A 49 -14.99 1.78 6.75
CA ILE A 49 -14.09 0.79 7.34
C ILE A 49 -12.74 1.40 7.70
N ARG A 50 -12.17 1.07 8.87
CA ARG A 50 -10.85 1.59 9.22
C ARG A 50 -9.78 0.97 8.33
N ILE A 51 -8.88 1.77 7.76
CA ILE A 51 -7.78 1.26 6.93
C ILE A 51 -6.45 1.55 7.62
N VAL A 52 -5.62 0.53 7.80
CA VAL A 52 -4.25 0.67 8.29
C VAL A 52 -3.29 0.17 7.22
N VAL A 53 -2.49 1.08 6.68
CA VAL A 53 -1.41 0.77 5.74
C VAL A 53 -0.17 0.44 6.54
N VAL A 54 0.45 -0.71 6.27
CA VAL A 54 1.65 -1.19 6.96
C VAL A 54 2.75 -1.41 5.93
N ALA A 55 3.91 -0.79 6.16
CA ALA A 55 5.05 -0.94 5.27
C ALA A 55 6.40 -1.11 5.97
N GLY A 56 7.31 -1.83 5.31
CA GLY A 56 8.70 -1.91 5.75
C GLY A 56 9.43 -0.58 5.51
N THR A 57 9.31 -0.03 4.30
CA THR A 57 9.90 1.27 3.93
C THR A 57 8.89 2.12 3.20
N VAL A 58 8.81 3.41 3.55
CA VAL A 58 8.07 4.41 2.78
C VAL A 58 9.02 5.45 2.21
N GLN A 59 8.83 5.88 0.98
CA GLN A 59 9.62 6.94 0.41
C GLN A 59 9.27 8.28 1.08
N ALA A 60 10.28 9.03 1.50
CA ALA A 60 10.10 10.20 2.38
C ALA A 60 9.25 11.31 1.74
N GLN A 61 9.32 11.49 0.42
CA GLN A 61 8.49 12.48 -0.26
C GLN A 61 7.01 12.08 -0.24
N CYS A 62 6.64 10.80 -0.22
CA CYS A 62 5.24 10.37 -0.12
C CYS A 62 4.55 10.88 1.15
N ILE A 63 5.27 10.92 2.27
CA ILE A 63 4.73 11.35 3.58
C ILE A 63 4.90 12.86 3.81
N SER A 64 5.43 13.60 2.84
CA SER A 64 5.47 15.06 2.91
C SER A 64 4.05 15.63 2.81
N PRO A 65 3.66 16.60 3.67
CA PRO A 65 2.32 17.20 3.64
C PRO A 65 1.92 17.81 2.28
N ASN A 66 2.89 18.19 1.47
CA ASN A 66 2.66 18.76 0.14
C ASN A 66 2.50 17.70 -0.96
N ASN A 67 2.78 16.44 -0.67
CA ASN A 67 2.71 15.35 -1.64
C ASN A 67 1.25 15.01 -1.98
N PRO A 68 0.91 14.79 -3.26
CA PRO A 68 -0.41 14.33 -3.66
C PRO A 68 -0.87 13.08 -2.92
N PHE A 69 0.01 12.09 -2.71
CA PHE A 69 -0.31 10.88 -1.96
C PHE A 69 -0.81 11.19 -0.55
N TYR A 70 -0.06 11.98 0.21
CA TYR A 70 -0.45 12.37 1.57
C TYR A 70 -1.80 13.09 1.59
N LYS A 71 -1.99 14.06 0.68
CA LYS A 71 -3.23 14.84 0.61
C LYS A 71 -4.44 13.98 0.25
N THR A 72 -4.31 13.13 -0.77
CA THR A 72 -5.38 12.22 -1.19
C THR A 72 -5.69 11.24 -0.08
N LEU A 73 -4.68 10.62 0.56
CA LEU A 73 -4.89 9.67 1.65
C LEU A 73 -5.62 10.32 2.83
N ALA A 74 -5.28 11.57 3.17
CA ALA A 74 -5.95 12.33 4.22
C ALA A 74 -7.42 12.68 3.90
N GLN A 75 -7.81 12.72 2.63
CA GLN A 75 -9.19 12.93 2.20
C GLN A 75 -10.06 11.67 2.35
N HIS A 76 -9.44 10.49 2.46
CA HIS A 76 -10.17 9.20 2.56
C HIS A 76 -10.54 8.79 3.99
N GLY A 77 -10.60 9.74 4.94
CA GLY A 77 -11.15 9.54 6.28
C GLY A 77 -10.23 8.75 7.22
N ASP A 78 -10.78 7.75 7.92
CA ASP A 78 -10.08 6.96 8.95
C ASP A 78 -9.03 6.02 8.32
N ILE A 79 -7.85 6.58 8.06
CA ILE A 79 -6.68 5.90 7.54
C ILE A 79 -5.45 6.20 8.40
N SER A 80 -4.66 5.16 8.69
CA SER A 80 -3.35 5.29 9.34
C SER A 80 -2.26 4.66 8.49
N LEU A 81 -1.07 5.25 8.49
CA LEU A 81 0.14 4.67 7.88
C LEU A 81 1.15 4.32 8.98
N VAL A 82 1.58 3.06 9.02
CA VAL A 82 2.60 2.55 9.92
C VAL A 82 3.77 2.06 9.07
N ALA A 83 4.93 2.69 9.21
CA ALA A 83 6.14 2.27 8.50
C ALA A 83 7.30 2.07 9.47
N LEU A 84 8.15 1.06 9.23
CA LEU A 84 9.36 0.85 10.06
C LEU A 84 10.39 1.98 9.85
N ARG A 85 10.51 2.49 8.62
CA ARG A 85 11.37 3.63 8.30
C ARG A 85 10.87 4.40 7.09
N SER A 86 11.26 5.67 7.01
CA SER A 86 11.23 6.44 5.77
C SER A 86 12.58 6.33 5.03
N SER A 87 12.59 6.59 3.72
CA SER A 87 13.81 6.59 2.90
C SER A 87 13.79 7.75 1.89
N GLU A 88 14.86 8.54 1.86
CA GLU A 88 15.06 9.59 0.84
C GLU A 88 15.42 8.97 -0.53
N THR A 89 16.04 7.79 -0.52
CA THR A 89 16.36 7.08 -1.76
C THR A 89 15.10 6.47 -2.35
N LYS A 90 14.75 6.93 -3.55
CA LYS A 90 13.77 6.27 -4.40
C LYS A 90 14.45 5.04 -4.99
N PHE A 91 14.17 3.85 -4.46
CA PHE A 91 14.50 2.63 -5.18
C PHE A 91 13.53 2.51 -6.36
N THR A 92 13.84 3.18 -7.46
CA THR A 92 13.24 2.89 -8.76
C THR A 92 13.78 1.53 -9.17
N GLY A 93 13.08 0.47 -8.83
CA GLY A 93 13.38 -0.88 -9.32
C GLY A 93 13.19 -0.91 -10.83
N SER A 94 14.18 -0.46 -11.59
CA SER A 94 14.28 -0.67 -13.03
C SER A 94 15.43 -1.63 -13.27
N GLY A 95 15.11 -2.92 -13.39
CA GLY A 95 16.04 -3.99 -13.76
C GLY A 95 16.63 -4.77 -12.58
N GLY A 96 16.40 -6.09 -12.59
CA GLY A 96 17.19 -7.09 -11.85
C GLY A 96 16.99 -7.22 -10.34
N THR A 97 16.77 -6.13 -9.59
CA THR A 97 16.71 -6.18 -8.11
C THR A 97 15.50 -5.45 -7.54
N ASP A 98 14.30 -5.93 -7.86
CA ASP A 98 13.09 -5.52 -7.15
C ASP A 98 13.03 -6.12 -5.72
N THR A 99 12.25 -5.54 -4.82
CA THR A 99 12.04 -6.07 -3.46
C THR A 99 11.52 -7.50 -3.49
N GLY A 100 10.65 -7.83 -4.45
CA GLY A 100 10.22 -9.22 -4.69
C GLY A 100 11.41 -10.14 -4.98
N ASN A 101 12.36 -9.69 -5.80
CA ASN A 101 13.54 -10.49 -6.13
C ASN A 101 14.43 -10.76 -4.91
N ARG A 102 14.53 -9.81 -3.98
CA ARG A 102 15.30 -9.99 -2.73
C ARG A 102 14.58 -10.90 -1.74
N LEU A 103 13.25 -10.79 -1.65
CA LEU A 103 12.44 -11.62 -0.76
C LEU A 103 12.42 -13.09 -1.20
N PHE A 104 12.29 -13.33 -2.51
CA PHE A 104 12.12 -14.66 -3.07
C PHE A 104 13.40 -15.22 -3.71
N ASN A 105 14.52 -14.50 -3.59
CA ASN A 105 15.82 -14.86 -4.17
C ASN A 105 15.75 -15.15 -5.69
N THR A 106 14.89 -14.43 -6.41
CA THR A 106 14.68 -14.62 -7.86
C THR A 106 15.59 -13.76 -8.72
N THR A 107 16.62 -13.14 -8.14
CA THR A 107 17.63 -12.33 -8.86
C THR A 107 18.42 -13.10 -9.92
N HIS A 108 18.34 -14.44 -9.91
CA HIS A 108 19.04 -15.34 -10.84
C HIS A 108 18.13 -16.08 -11.81
N LEU A 109 16.81 -15.83 -11.77
CA LEU A 109 15.84 -16.44 -12.68
C LEU A 109 15.62 -15.48 -13.86
N LEU A 110 16.45 -15.62 -14.90
CA LEU A 110 16.28 -14.95 -16.19
C LEU A 110 15.58 -15.88 -17.19
#